data_AF-A0A349WYX9-F1
#
_entry.id   AF-A0A349WYX9-F1
#
_cell.length_a   1.000
_cell.length_b   1.000
_cell.length_c   1.000
_cell.angle_alpha   90.00
_cell.angle_beta   90.00
_cell.angle_gamma   90.00
#
_symmetry.space_group_name_H-M   'P 1'
#
loop_
_entity.id
_entity.type
_entity.pdbx_description
1 polymer ?
#
loop_
_entity_poly.entity_id
_entity_poly.type
_entity_poly.pdbx_seq_one_letter_code
_entity_poly.pdbx_strand_id
1 'polypeptide(L)'
;MSHERVLHGFIQFWSETETEGGYWAFFHKRRALTKIPQGHCQTCGLFVQNITTEKLKPCSNGQPHCEETSLAILDHAWIHVLKNGDQLTIYDKDGTKIVWEGTIELIPYPIFSQQAYDQWIHADQTGIERETWARWFFDEHPATIRLAQ
;
A
#
# COMPACT_ATOMS: atom_id res chain seq x y z
N MET A 1 14.78 19.86 17.82
CA MET A 1 13.34 19.58 17.68
C MET A 1 13.16 18.87 16.34
N SER A 2 13.10 17.54 16.34
CA SER A 2 12.85 16.77 15.12
C SER A 2 11.40 16.99 14.70
N HIS A 3 11.17 17.38 13.45
CA HIS A 3 9.82 17.40 12.89
C HIS A 3 9.36 15.94 12.75
N GLU A 4 8.47 15.51 13.62
CA GLU A 4 7.82 14.20 13.51
C GLU A 4 7.03 14.17 12.19
N ARG A 5 7.51 13.34 11.25
CA ARG A 5 6.97 13.30 9.89
C ARG A 5 5.81 12.32 9.85
N VAL A 6 4.60 12.84 9.71
CA VAL A 6 3.41 12.05 9.36
C VAL A 6 3.57 11.55 7.92
N LEU A 7 3.40 10.25 7.72
CA LEU A 7 3.37 9.62 6.40
C LEU A 7 1.92 9.32 6.00
N HIS A 8 1.60 9.48 4.72
CA HIS A 8 0.29 9.17 4.14
C HIS A 8 0.38 7.93 3.26
N GLY A 9 -0.65 7.10 3.28
CA GLY A 9 -0.60 5.79 2.63
C GLY A 9 -1.91 5.03 2.73
N PHE A 10 -1.77 3.71 2.73
CA PHE A 10 -2.84 2.77 3.00
C PHE A 10 -2.27 1.64 3.87
N ILE A 11 -3.15 0.94 4.58
CA ILE A 11 -2.78 -0.26 5.34
C ILE A 11 -3.13 -1.50 4.53
N GLN A 12 -2.32 -2.54 4.58
CA GLN A 12 -2.59 -3.80 3.89
C GLN A 12 -2.00 -4.97 4.68
N PHE A 13 -2.66 -6.13 4.59
CA PHE A 13 -2.08 -7.38 5.08
C PHE A 13 -0.94 -7.79 4.16
N TRP A 14 0.28 -7.90 4.70
CA TRP A 14 1.46 -8.24 3.92
C TRP A 14 2.01 -9.59 4.35
N SER A 15 2.17 -10.50 3.39
CA SER A 15 2.85 -11.79 3.60
C SER A 15 3.97 -11.93 2.57
N GLU A 16 5.17 -12.32 3.03
CA GLU A 16 6.33 -12.50 2.15
C GLU A 16 6.23 -13.76 1.28
N THR A 17 5.72 -14.85 1.85
CA THR A 17 5.68 -16.17 1.22
C THR A 17 4.28 -16.77 1.14
N GLU A 18 3.24 -16.08 1.65
CA GLU A 18 1.84 -16.54 1.79
C GLU A 18 1.66 -17.80 2.68
N THR A 19 2.73 -18.54 2.95
CA THR A 19 2.68 -19.81 3.67
C THR A 19 2.98 -19.68 5.15
N GLU A 20 3.57 -18.58 5.62
CA GLU A 20 4.05 -18.44 7.01
C GLU A 20 3.21 -17.49 7.86
N GLY A 21 2.19 -16.89 7.25
CA GLY A 21 1.39 -15.82 7.83
C GLY A 21 1.84 -14.44 7.38
N GLY A 22 1.11 -13.43 7.85
CA GLY A 22 1.36 -12.06 7.44
C GLY A 22 1.29 -11.07 8.59
N TYR A 23 1.78 -9.89 8.25
CA TYR A 23 1.91 -8.76 9.14
C TYR A 23 0.96 -7.66 8.72
N TRP A 24 0.50 -6.91 9.72
CA TRP A 24 -0.17 -5.64 9.52
C TRP A 24 0.87 -4.63 9.04
N ALA A 25 0.72 -4.11 7.82
CA ALA A 25 1.69 -3.23 7.23
C ALA A 25 1.05 -1.94 6.71
N PHE A 26 1.84 -0.87 6.76
CA PHE A 26 1.54 0.41 6.17
C PHE A 26 2.36 0.60 4.89
N PHE A 27 1.69 0.97 3.82
CA PHE A 27 2.29 1.21 2.51
C PHE A 27 2.30 2.71 2.26
N HIS A 28 3.48 3.31 2.33
CA HIS A 28 3.61 4.73 2.07
C HIS A 28 3.32 5.03 0.60
N LYS A 29 2.29 5.83 0.33
CA LYS A 29 2.14 6.49 -0.95
C LYS A 29 3.26 7.52 -1.04
N ARG A 30 4.38 7.17 -1.67
CA ARG A 30 5.17 8.22 -2.32
C ARG A 30 4.18 8.90 -3.24
N ARG A 31 3.94 10.20 -3.02
CA ARG A 31 3.22 11.07 -3.95
C ARG A 31 3.74 10.64 -5.31
N ALA A 32 2.89 10.02 -6.13
CA ALA A 32 3.24 9.69 -7.49
C ALA A 32 3.67 11.04 -8.07
N LEU A 33 4.98 11.28 -8.12
CA LEU A 33 5.53 12.26 -9.00
C LEU A 33 5.13 11.68 -10.34
N THR A 34 4.01 12.19 -10.83
CA THR A 34 3.55 12.07 -12.21
C THR A 34 4.75 11.84 -13.12
N LYS A 35 4.63 10.79 -13.98
CA LYS A 35 5.51 10.37 -15.09
C LYS A 35 6.44 9.18 -14.72
N ILE A 36 6.38 7.96 -15.30
CA ILE A 36 5.87 7.45 -16.62
C ILE A 36 5.68 5.93 -16.54
N PRO A 37 4.78 5.33 -17.34
CA PRO A 37 4.89 3.92 -17.69
C PRO A 37 6.23 3.66 -18.42
N GLN A 38 7.20 3.05 -17.73
CA GLN A 38 8.27 2.37 -18.44
C GLN A 38 7.65 1.19 -19.17
N GLY A 39 7.53 1.32 -20.49
CA GLY A 39 6.98 0.29 -21.36
C GLY A 39 7.73 0.27 -22.68
N HIS A 40 7.80 -0.91 -23.27
CA HIS A 40 8.18 -1.06 -24.67
C HIS A 40 6.89 -1.24 -25.46
N CYS A 41 6.74 -0.55 -26.59
CA CYS A 41 5.65 -0.87 -27.51
C CYS A 41 5.94 -2.23 -28.15
N GLN A 42 5.05 -3.21 -28.02
CA GLN A 42 5.25 -4.53 -28.65
C GLN A 42 5.19 -4.49 -30.19
N THR A 43 4.62 -3.42 -30.76
CA THR A 43 4.51 -3.25 -32.21
C THR A 43 5.73 -2.57 -32.83
N CYS A 44 6.33 -1.56 -32.16
CA CYS A 44 7.46 -0.81 -32.71
C CYS A 44 8.77 -0.95 -31.95
N GLY A 45 8.78 -1.65 -30.81
CA GLY A 45 9.97 -1.93 -30.00
C GLY A 45 10.58 -0.71 -29.29
N LEU A 46 10.01 0.49 -29.45
CA LEU A 46 10.55 1.72 -28.87
C LEU A 46 10.22 1.82 -27.37
N PHE A 47 11.24 2.23 -26.61
CA PHE A 47 11.15 2.49 -25.18
C PHE A 47 10.42 3.83 -24.95
N VAL A 48 9.31 3.80 -24.21
CA VAL A 48 8.57 5.01 -23.86
C VAL A 48 9.14 5.55 -22.56
N GLN A 49 9.88 6.67 -22.64
CA GLN A 49 10.33 7.42 -21.48
C GLN A 49 9.65 8.80 -21.45
N ASN A 50 9.34 9.28 -20.25
CA ASN A 50 9.00 10.69 -19.99
C ASN A 50 7.77 11.27 -20.73
N ILE A 51 6.65 10.54 -20.84
CA ILE A 51 5.39 11.10 -21.37
C ILE A 51 4.53 11.73 -20.26
N THR A 52 4.39 13.05 -20.35
CA THR A 52 3.23 13.77 -19.81
C THR A 52 2.07 13.60 -20.78
N THR A 53 0.87 13.36 -20.27
CA THR A 53 -0.37 13.13 -21.03
C THR A 53 -0.66 14.16 -22.13
N GLU A 54 -0.06 15.36 -22.07
CA GLU A 54 -0.26 16.43 -23.06
C GLU A 54 0.65 16.37 -24.31
N LYS A 55 1.61 15.44 -24.43
CA LYS A 55 2.52 15.38 -25.61
C LYS A 55 2.81 13.95 -26.09
N LEU A 56 1.78 13.18 -26.40
CA LEU A 56 1.93 11.96 -27.18
C LEU A 56 2.16 12.34 -28.66
N LYS A 57 3.37 12.15 -29.18
CA LYS A 57 3.58 12.10 -30.64
C LYS A 57 3.06 10.75 -31.15
N PRO A 58 2.29 10.69 -32.25
CA PRO A 58 1.88 9.42 -32.84
C PRO A 58 3.10 8.60 -33.25
N CYS A 59 2.98 7.27 -33.19
CA CYS A 59 3.99 6.37 -33.73
C CYS A 59 4.26 6.71 -35.22
N SER A 60 5.45 6.40 -35.72
CA SER A 60 5.92 6.76 -37.08
C SER A 60 5.03 6.25 -38.22
N ASN A 61 4.10 5.35 -37.92
CA ASN A 61 3.09 4.75 -38.81
C ASN A 61 1.70 5.42 -38.72
N GLY A 62 1.53 6.51 -37.98
CA GLY A 62 0.32 7.34 -38.02
C GLY A 62 -0.94 6.75 -37.35
N GLN A 63 -0.81 5.68 -36.57
CA GLN A 63 -1.92 5.11 -35.79
C GLN A 63 -2.03 5.76 -34.40
N PRO A 64 -3.27 5.91 -33.85
CA PRO A 64 -3.47 6.36 -32.47
C PRO A 64 -2.78 5.40 -31.50
N HIS A 65 -2.24 5.94 -30.41
CA HIS A 65 -1.47 5.18 -29.42
C HIS A 65 -2.26 3.96 -28.93
N CYS A 66 -1.55 2.84 -28.83
CA CYS A 66 -2.06 1.56 -28.35
C CYS A 66 -2.65 1.74 -26.94
N GLU A 67 -3.98 1.69 -26.81
CA GLU A 67 -4.64 1.57 -25.51
C GLU A 67 -4.38 0.16 -25.00
N GLU A 68 -3.51 0.07 -24.00
CA GLU A 68 -3.47 -0.89 -22.88
C GLU A 68 -2.02 -1.11 -22.46
N THR A 69 -1.43 -0.10 -21.82
CA THR A 69 -0.37 -0.39 -20.87
C THR A 69 -1.02 -0.79 -19.56
N SER A 70 -1.09 -2.09 -19.32
CA SER A 70 -1.13 -2.68 -17.98
C SER A 70 -0.06 -2.00 -17.13
N LEU A 71 -0.50 -1.08 -16.27
CA LEU A 71 0.32 -0.35 -15.32
C LEU A 71 0.65 -1.29 -14.17
N ALA A 72 1.59 -2.20 -14.38
CA ALA A 72 2.34 -2.77 -13.27
C ALA A 72 3.22 -1.65 -12.69
N ILE A 73 2.63 -0.79 -11.85
CA ILE A 73 3.38 0.11 -10.98
C ILE A 73 4.01 -0.78 -9.91
N LEU A 74 5.06 -1.49 -10.29
CA LEU A 74 6.04 -2.05 -9.37
C LEU A 74 7.02 -0.92 -8.99
N ASP A 75 6.49 0.15 -8.41
CA ASP A 75 7.32 1.10 -7.68
C ASP A 75 7.09 0.76 -6.21
N HIS A 76 8.05 0.03 -5.65
CA HIS A 76 8.02 -0.54 -4.30
C HIS A 76 7.54 0.53 -3.30
N ALA A 77 6.24 0.51 -3.00
CA ALA A 77 5.69 1.26 -1.89
C ALA A 77 6.53 0.90 -0.67
N TRP A 78 6.98 1.91 0.08
CA TRP A 78 7.79 1.66 1.26
C TRP A 78 6.88 0.98 2.28
N ILE A 79 7.08 -0.32 2.45
CA ILE A 79 6.34 -1.16 3.38
C ILE A 79 6.92 -0.92 4.76
N HIS A 80 6.08 -0.53 5.69
CA HIS A 80 6.40 -0.42 7.11
C HIS A 80 5.52 -1.40 7.87
N VAL A 81 6.11 -2.50 8.34
CA VAL A 81 5.42 -3.42 9.25
C VAL A 81 5.15 -2.70 10.56
N LEU A 82 3.88 -2.69 10.99
CA LEU A 82 3.46 -1.98 12.19
C LEU A 82 4.17 -2.57 13.42
N LYS A 83 4.61 -1.69 14.31
CA LYS A 83 5.25 -2.05 15.58
C LYS A 83 4.65 -1.24 16.73
N ASN A 84 4.82 -1.76 17.95
CA ASN A 84 4.30 -1.08 19.14
C ASN A 84 4.85 0.33 19.26
N GLY A 85 3.97 1.28 19.58
CA GLY A 85 4.30 2.70 19.70
C GLY A 85 4.10 3.53 18.42
N ASP A 86 3.91 2.92 17.26
CA ASP A 86 3.50 3.67 16.07
C ASP A 86 2.13 4.33 16.32
N GLN A 87 1.92 5.57 15.87
CA GLN A 87 0.60 6.19 15.89
C GLN A 87 -0.04 6.08 14.52
N LEU A 88 -1.19 5.43 14.43
CA LEU A 88 -1.88 5.15 13.18
C LEU A 88 -3.30 5.72 13.22
N THR A 89 -3.70 6.38 12.13
CA THR A 89 -5.07 6.83 11.88
C THR A 89 -5.55 6.12 10.62
N ILE A 90 -6.65 5.38 10.72
CA ILE A 90 -7.31 4.65 9.63
C ILE A 90 -8.58 5.40 9.24
N TYR A 91 -8.75 5.66 7.95
CA TYR A 91 -9.93 6.30 7.39
C TYR A 91 -10.86 5.27 6.77
N ASP A 92 -12.12 5.64 6.53
CA ASP A 92 -13.01 4.86 5.68
C ASP A 92 -12.49 4.77 4.23
N LYS A 93 -13.11 3.92 3.42
CA LYS A 93 -12.69 3.67 2.02
C LYS A 93 -12.56 4.94 1.19
N ASP A 94 -13.45 5.91 1.43
CA ASP A 94 -13.47 7.19 0.73
C ASP A 94 -12.46 8.20 1.30
N GLY A 95 -11.82 7.90 2.43
CA GLY A 95 -10.83 8.76 3.08
C GLY A 95 -11.44 9.98 3.78
N THR A 96 -12.74 9.97 4.04
CA THR A 96 -13.50 11.13 4.57
C THR A 96 -13.70 11.08 6.07
N LYS A 97 -13.75 9.88 6.67
CA LYS A 97 -14.04 9.68 8.09
C LYS A 97 -12.97 8.82 8.74
N ILE A 98 -12.56 9.19 9.95
CA ILE A 98 -11.70 8.33 10.79
C ILE A 98 -12.55 7.16 11.32
N VAL A 99 -12.14 5.93 11.00
CA VAL A 99 -12.76 4.70 11.52
C VAL A 99 -12.00 4.17 12.73
N TRP A 100 -10.71 4.50 12.85
CA TRP A 100 -9.90 4.21 14.03
C TRP A 100 -8.69 5.14 14.11
N GLU A 101 -8.29 5.50 15.33
CA GLU A 101 -7.07 6.26 15.60
C GLU A 101 -6.51 5.82 16.95
N GLY A 102 -5.21 5.58 17.00
CA GLY A 102 -4.55 5.22 18.25
C GLY A 102 -3.08 4.87 18.10
N THR A 103 -2.50 4.47 19.23
CA THR A 103 -1.17 3.88 19.31
C THR A 103 -1.26 2.38 19.05
N ILE A 104 -0.36 1.86 18.23
CA ILE A 104 -0.22 0.44 17.96
C ILE A 104 0.28 -0.27 19.22
N GLU A 105 -0.45 -1.31 19.61
CA GLU A 105 -0.21 -2.17 20.76
C GLU A 105 -0.55 -3.62 20.37
N LEU A 106 0.40 -4.28 19.73
CA LEU A 106 0.27 -5.62 19.19
C LEU A 106 0.41 -6.71 20.26
N ILE A 107 -0.51 -7.66 20.24
CA ILE A 107 -0.49 -8.91 21.00
C ILE A 107 0.05 -10.00 20.06
N PRO A 108 1.32 -10.41 20.19
CA PRO A 108 1.95 -11.33 19.25
C PRO A 108 1.46 -12.77 19.43
N TYR A 109 1.46 -13.52 18.34
CA TYR A 109 1.10 -14.94 18.29
C TYR A 109 2.24 -15.82 17.77
N PRO A 110 2.34 -17.08 18.23
CA PRO A 110 3.15 -18.08 17.56
C PRO A 110 2.72 -18.26 16.10
N ILE A 111 3.65 -18.67 15.24
CA ILE A 111 3.36 -19.07 13.85
C ILE A 111 2.23 -20.12 13.82
N PHE A 112 1.34 -20.01 12.83
CA PHE A 112 0.23 -20.95 12.60
C PHE A 112 -0.74 -21.16 13.78
N SER A 113 -0.88 -20.18 14.66
CA SER A 113 -1.73 -20.32 15.85
C SER A 113 -3.05 -19.56 15.78
N GLN A 114 -3.11 -18.46 15.03
CA GLN A 114 -4.29 -17.61 14.90
C GLN A 114 -4.47 -17.17 13.45
N GLN A 115 -5.73 -16.98 13.04
CA GLN A 115 -6.09 -16.55 11.70
C GLN A 115 -7.18 -15.49 11.73
N ALA A 116 -7.26 -14.72 10.64
CA ALA A 116 -8.37 -13.85 10.29
C ALA A 116 -8.66 -14.04 8.78
N TYR A 117 -9.92 -14.23 8.40
CA TYR A 117 -10.32 -14.49 7.00
C TYR A 117 -9.45 -15.56 6.29
N ASP A 118 -9.23 -16.71 6.94
CA ASP A 118 -8.43 -17.84 6.44
C ASP A 118 -6.94 -17.53 6.17
N GLN A 119 -6.43 -16.41 6.67
CA GLN A 119 -5.01 -16.02 6.60
C GLN A 119 -4.37 -16.08 7.99
N TRP A 120 -3.19 -16.69 8.09
CA TRP A 120 -2.44 -16.75 9.35
C TRP A 120 -1.93 -15.35 9.74
N ILE A 121 -2.15 -14.95 10.99
CA ILE A 121 -1.74 -13.63 11.49
C ILE A 121 -0.70 -13.76 12.59
N HIS A 122 0.21 -12.78 12.67
CA HIS A 122 1.25 -12.76 13.70
C HIS A 122 0.91 -11.93 14.94
N ALA A 123 -0.15 -11.13 14.90
CA ALA A 123 -0.59 -10.36 16.07
C ALA A 123 -2.04 -9.87 15.93
N ASP A 124 -2.65 -9.47 17.05
CA ASP A 124 -3.85 -8.63 17.10
C ASP A 124 -3.53 -7.25 17.67
N GLN A 125 -4.33 -6.23 17.35
CA GLN A 125 -4.27 -4.93 18.02
C GLN A 125 -5.08 -4.98 19.32
N THR A 126 -4.46 -4.55 20.42
CA THR A 126 -5.11 -4.50 21.74
C THR A 126 -6.36 -3.61 21.71
N GLY A 127 -7.44 -4.11 22.30
CA GLY A 127 -8.70 -3.35 22.48
C GLY A 127 -9.59 -3.28 21.25
N ILE A 128 -9.24 -4.00 20.17
CA ILE A 128 -10.05 -4.09 18.94
C ILE A 128 -10.34 -5.55 18.65
N GLU A 129 -11.55 -5.82 18.18
CA GLU A 129 -11.94 -7.15 17.73
C GLU A 129 -11.17 -7.52 16.44
N ARG A 130 -10.66 -8.76 16.38
CA ARG A 130 -9.76 -9.23 15.32
C ARG A 130 -10.32 -9.02 13.93
N GLU A 131 -11.55 -9.44 13.66
CA GLU A 131 -12.12 -9.38 12.33
C GLU A 131 -12.38 -7.95 11.89
N THR A 132 -12.67 -7.05 12.83
CA THR A 132 -12.77 -5.61 12.61
C THR A 132 -11.41 -5.02 12.23
N TRP A 133 -10.37 -5.34 13.01
CA TRP A 133 -9.00 -4.90 12.72
C TRP A 133 -8.54 -5.42 11.36
N ALA A 134 -8.57 -6.73 11.17
CA ALA A 134 -8.15 -7.41 9.96
C ALA A 134 -8.89 -6.91 8.72
N ARG A 135 -10.21 -6.65 8.83
CA ARG A 135 -10.99 -6.14 7.71
C ARG A 135 -10.39 -4.86 7.14
N TRP A 136 -9.98 -3.90 7.96
CA TRP A 136 -9.39 -2.65 7.45
C TRP A 136 -8.12 -2.86 6.61
N PHE A 137 -7.33 -3.89 6.94
CA PHE A 137 -6.10 -4.23 6.21
C PHE A 137 -6.41 -5.01 4.93
N PHE A 138 -7.30 -6.00 4.97
CA PHE A 138 -7.73 -6.71 3.76
C PHE A 138 -8.47 -5.81 2.77
N ASP A 139 -9.14 -4.79 3.30
CA ASP A 139 -9.83 -3.76 2.53
C ASP A 139 -8.92 -2.60 2.08
N GLU A 140 -7.63 -2.61 2.39
CA GLU A 140 -6.68 -1.59 1.95
C GLU A 140 -7.06 -0.15 2.34
N HIS A 141 -7.53 0.06 3.57
CA HIS A 141 -8.03 1.37 3.99
C HIS A 141 -6.96 2.47 3.90
N PRO A 142 -7.32 3.70 3.47
CA PRO A 142 -6.43 4.84 3.56
C PRO A 142 -5.99 5.08 5.00
N ALA A 143 -4.74 5.49 5.20
CA ALA A 143 -4.20 5.71 6.52
C ALA A 143 -3.10 6.77 6.58
N THR A 144 -2.84 7.26 7.79
CA THR A 144 -1.67 8.06 8.14
C THR A 144 -0.94 7.46 9.32
N ILE A 145 0.39 7.52 9.31
CA ILE A 145 1.22 6.97 10.40
C ILE A 145 2.29 7.96 10.87
N ARG A 146 2.55 7.96 12.17
CA ARG A 146 3.77 8.49 12.80
C ARG A 146 4.55 7.33 13.37
N LEU A 147 5.82 7.23 13.01
CA LEU A 147 6.67 6.11 13.41
C LEU A 147 7.15 6.33 14.84
N ALA A 148 7.09 5.28 15.66
CA ALA A 148 7.72 5.30 16.99
C ALA A 148 9.24 5.50 16.85
N GLN A 149 9.81 6.35 17.72
CA GLN A 149 11.25 6.61 17.84
C GLN A 149 12.03 5.40 18.34
#